data_AF-A0A7C1WJ54-F1
#
_entry.id   AF-A0A7C1WJ54-F1
#
_cell.length_a   1.000
_cell.length_b   1.000
_cell.length_c   1.000
_cell.angle_alpha   90.00
_cell.angle_beta   90.00
_cell.angle_gamma   90.00
#
_symmetry.space_group_name_H-M   'P 1'
#
loop_
_entity.id
_entity.type
_entity.pdbx_description
1 polymer ?
#
loop_
_entity_poly.entity_id
_entity_poly.type
_entity_poly.pdbx_seq_one_letter_code
_entity_poly.pdbx_strand_id
1 'polypeptide(L)'
;MMELRSRYCMLFAGLTKQDFDRFADRLWREVLSICLLDDEHSSQLASLALLTGEQQRYQLGSNRSIQTHLRQAAEHLHDIANQQMGRLPQSGEEQFGCGVQINETLRKCKGDKDYFVPLDRFRDFWLGMLKFQQTQQAQKKKRVPDNVLPFRRH
;
A
#
# COMPACT_ATOMS: atom_id res chain seq x y z
N MET A 1 7.81 8.68 -2.28
CA MET A 1 6.86 8.51 -3.41
C MET A 1 5.44 8.67 -2.88
N MET A 2 4.46 9.08 -3.70
CA MET A 2 3.08 9.21 -3.24
C MET A 2 2.10 8.54 -4.21
N GLU A 3 1.17 7.74 -3.67
CA GLU A 3 0.11 7.10 -4.43
C GLU A 3 -1.00 8.11 -4.80
N LEU A 4 -1.54 7.97 -6.01
CA LEU A 4 -2.39 8.99 -6.64
C LEU A 4 -3.82 9.06 -6.06
N ARG A 5 -4.37 8.01 -5.46
CA ARG A 5 -5.76 8.04 -4.98
C ARG A 5 -5.86 8.29 -3.49
N SER A 6 -5.02 7.60 -2.73
CA SER A 6 -4.93 7.65 -1.27
C SER A 6 -4.06 8.79 -0.75
N ARG A 7 -3.19 9.38 -1.60
CA ARG A 7 -2.11 10.29 -1.14
C ARG A 7 -1.17 9.63 -0.13
N TYR A 8 -1.18 8.29 -0.05
CA TYR A 8 -0.28 7.54 0.79
C TYR A 8 1.16 7.78 0.33
N CYS A 9 2.01 8.21 1.25
CA CYS A 9 3.41 8.50 1.02
C CYS A 9 4.26 7.33 1.49
N MET A 10 4.94 6.68 0.56
CA MET A 10 5.97 5.69 0.89
C MET A 10 7.32 6.39 0.94
N LEU A 11 7.98 6.28 2.08
CA LEU A 11 9.24 6.97 2.36
C LEU A 11 10.42 6.11 1.99
N PHE A 12 11.38 6.74 1.32
CA PHE A 12 12.61 6.12 0.88
C PHE A 12 13.76 7.09 1.14
N ALA A 13 14.61 6.75 2.10
CA ALA A 13 15.77 7.56 2.45
C ALA A 13 17.06 6.78 2.14
N GLY A 14 18.07 7.49 1.63
CA GLY A 14 19.37 6.91 1.32
C GLY A 14 19.38 5.93 0.13
N LEU A 15 18.32 5.86 -0.68
CA LEU A 15 18.29 4.96 -1.83
C LEU A 15 19.23 5.42 -2.95
N THR A 16 19.93 4.46 -3.52
CA THR A 16 20.57 4.57 -4.83
C THR A 16 19.57 4.18 -5.93
N LYS A 17 19.91 4.47 -7.20
CA LYS A 17 19.07 4.11 -8.35
C LYS A 17 18.79 2.59 -8.44
N GLN A 18 19.71 1.75 -7.95
CA GLN A 18 19.54 0.29 -7.93
C GLN A 18 18.53 -0.19 -6.89
N ASP A 19 18.32 0.57 -5.82
CA ASP A 19 17.39 0.18 -4.77
C ASP A 19 15.92 0.41 -5.17
N PHE A 20 15.69 1.15 -6.25
CA PHE A 20 14.35 1.42 -6.77
C PHE A 20 13.68 0.17 -7.33
N ASP A 21 14.46 -0.81 -7.80
CA ASP A 21 13.95 -2.10 -8.29
C ASP A 21 13.34 -2.95 -7.17
N ARG A 22 13.61 -2.61 -5.89
CA ARG A 22 13.05 -3.29 -4.71
C ARG A 22 11.74 -2.68 -4.23
N PHE A 23 11.11 -1.79 -5.00
CA PHE A 23 9.86 -1.15 -4.61
C PHE A 23 8.73 -2.16 -4.38
N ALA A 24 8.56 -3.15 -5.26
CA ALA A 24 7.52 -4.16 -5.11
C ALA A 24 7.68 -4.92 -3.78
N ASP A 25 8.93 -5.24 -3.42
CA ASP A 25 9.27 -5.86 -2.14
C ASP A 25 8.93 -4.99 -0.94
N ARG A 26 9.12 -3.68 -1.07
CA ARG A 26 8.74 -2.73 -0.03
C ARG A 26 7.23 -2.63 0.10
N LEU A 27 6.51 -2.55 -1.02
CA LEU A 27 5.07 -2.35 -1.06
C LEU A 27 4.33 -3.47 -0.31
N TRP A 28 4.59 -4.74 -0.60
CA TRP A 28 3.84 -5.82 0.05
C TRP A 28 4.09 -5.84 1.56
N ARG A 29 5.32 -5.62 2.01
CA ARG A 29 5.65 -5.54 3.45
C ARG A 29 4.91 -4.40 4.14
N GLU A 30 4.84 -3.25 3.47
CA GLU A 30 4.14 -2.07 3.97
C GLU A 30 2.63 -2.32 4.09
N VAL A 31 2.04 -2.95 3.07
CA VAL A 31 0.62 -3.33 3.05
C VAL A 31 0.28 -4.31 4.19
N LEU A 32 1.10 -5.35 4.40
CA LEU A 32 0.89 -6.29 5.50
C LEU A 32 0.95 -5.59 6.86
N SER A 33 1.95 -4.73 7.04
CA SER A 33 2.19 -4.01 8.30
C SER A 33 1.04 -3.07 8.66
N ILE A 34 0.37 -2.48 7.67
CA ILE A 34 -0.75 -1.55 7.88
C ILE A 34 -2.08 -2.29 8.05
N CYS A 35 -2.25 -3.42 7.38
CA CYS A 35 -3.53 -4.15 7.41
C CYS A 35 -3.70 -4.99 8.69
N LEU A 36 -2.60 -5.48 9.28
CA LEU A 36 -2.57 -6.25 10.54
C LEU A 36 -3.57 -7.41 10.54
N LEU A 37 -3.42 -8.32 9.58
CA LEU A 37 -4.30 -9.49 9.41
C LEU A 37 -3.65 -10.75 10.00
N ASP A 38 -4.43 -11.83 10.13
CA ASP A 38 -3.90 -13.16 10.46
C ASP A 38 -3.01 -13.73 9.34
N ASP A 39 -2.35 -14.87 9.60
CA ASP A 39 -1.38 -15.46 8.69
C ASP A 39 -1.97 -15.85 7.32
N GLU A 40 -3.18 -16.41 7.30
CA GLU A 40 -3.84 -16.85 6.05
C GLU A 40 -4.16 -15.64 5.16
N HIS A 41 -4.82 -14.63 5.75
CA HIS A 41 -5.18 -13.41 5.05
C HIS A 41 -3.95 -12.60 4.64
N SER A 42 -2.90 -12.60 5.46
CA SER A 42 -1.62 -11.95 5.16
C SER A 42 -0.96 -12.58 3.94
N SER A 43 -0.93 -13.92 3.81
CA SER A 43 -0.37 -14.56 2.62
C SER A 43 -1.13 -14.18 1.35
N GLN A 44 -2.47 -14.16 1.40
CA GLN A 44 -3.30 -13.76 0.25
C GLN A 44 -3.05 -12.29 -0.14
N LEU A 45 -2.97 -11.41 0.87
CA LEU A 45 -2.73 -10.00 0.67
C LEU A 45 -1.33 -9.70 0.12
N ALA A 46 -0.31 -10.45 0.56
CA ALA A 46 1.04 -10.35 0.03
C ALA A 46 1.08 -10.69 -1.46
N SER A 47 0.42 -11.77 -1.88
CA SER A 47 0.32 -12.14 -3.30
C SER A 47 -0.40 -11.07 -4.13
N LEU A 48 -1.48 -10.47 -3.59
CA LEU A 48 -2.16 -9.35 -4.23
C LEU A 48 -1.25 -8.13 -4.39
N ALA A 49 -0.52 -7.77 -3.35
CA ALA A 49 0.37 -6.63 -3.37
C ALA A 49 1.54 -6.81 -4.34
N LEU A 50 2.12 -8.02 -4.42
CA LEU A 50 3.15 -8.37 -5.40
C LEU A 50 2.64 -8.22 -6.84
N LEU A 51 1.50 -8.85 -7.17
CA LEU A 51 0.88 -8.75 -8.50
C LEU A 51 0.55 -7.31 -8.88
N THR A 52 0.06 -6.53 -7.91
CA THR A 52 -0.25 -5.12 -8.13
C THR A 52 1.03 -4.31 -8.34
N GLY A 53 2.09 -4.59 -7.58
CA GLY A 53 3.39 -3.94 -7.68
C GLY A 53 4.06 -4.14 -9.05
N GLU A 54 3.92 -5.32 -9.65
CA GLU A 54 4.41 -5.59 -11.02
C GLU A 54 3.73 -4.73 -12.09
N GLN A 55 2.47 -4.35 -11.86
CA GLN A 55 1.67 -3.56 -12.80
C GLN A 55 1.71 -2.05 -12.51
N GLN A 56 2.40 -1.63 -11.45
CA GLN A 56 2.48 -0.23 -11.07
C GLN A 56 3.31 0.58 -12.07
N ARG A 57 2.82 1.78 -12.37
CA ARG A 57 3.51 2.75 -13.21
C ARG A 57 3.99 3.90 -12.35
N TYR A 58 5.29 4.13 -12.38
CA TYR A 58 5.91 5.28 -11.74
C TYR A 58 6.04 6.42 -12.74
N GLN A 59 5.63 7.61 -12.33
CA GLN A 59 5.71 8.79 -13.18
C GLN A 59 6.36 9.92 -12.39
N LEU A 60 7.41 10.52 -12.96
CA LEU A 60 7.81 11.86 -12.57
C LEU A 60 6.73 12.82 -13.09
N GLY A 61 5.93 13.36 -12.18
CA GLY A 61 4.68 14.02 -12.54
C GLY A 61 4.65 15.52 -12.25
N SER A 62 4.00 16.27 -13.14
CA SER A 62 3.65 17.69 -13.00
C SER A 62 2.31 17.93 -12.27
N ASN A 63 1.71 16.88 -11.69
CA ASN A 63 0.43 17.00 -10.99
C ASN A 63 0.59 17.90 -9.76
N ARG A 64 0.11 19.14 -9.87
CA ARG A 64 0.27 20.18 -8.84
C ARG A 64 -0.32 19.76 -7.49
N SER A 65 -1.44 19.03 -7.48
CA SER A 65 -2.04 18.56 -6.21
C SER A 65 -1.16 17.53 -5.51
N ILE A 66 -0.60 16.57 -6.26
CA ILE A 66 0.37 15.62 -5.72
C ILE A 66 1.63 16.33 -5.23
N GLN A 67 2.16 17.28 -6.01
CA GLN A 67 3.38 18.01 -5.64
C GLN A 67 3.20 18.81 -4.35
N THR A 68 2.05 19.44 -4.14
CA THR A 68 1.73 20.11 -2.86
C THR A 68 1.75 19.12 -1.70
N HIS A 69 1.12 17.96 -1.85
CA HIS A 69 1.07 16.94 -0.80
C HIS A 69 2.42 16.27 -0.55
N LEU A 70 3.23 16.07 -1.59
CA LEU A 70 4.61 15.61 -1.47
C LEU A 70 5.46 16.61 -0.70
N ARG A 71 5.30 17.91 -0.98
CA ARG A 71 6.00 18.97 -0.26
C ARG A 71 5.65 18.96 1.22
N GLN A 72 4.36 18.87 1.55
CA GLN A 72 3.90 18.74 2.94
C GLN A 72 4.48 17.49 3.63
N ALA A 73 4.54 16.36 2.93
CA ALA A 73 5.15 15.14 3.45
C ALA A 73 6.67 15.32 3.70
N ALA A 74 7.37 16.03 2.82
CA ALA A 74 8.79 16.32 2.97
C ALA A 74 9.08 17.31 4.11
N GLU A 75 8.22 18.33 4.28
CA GLU A 75 8.27 19.26 5.42
C GLU A 75 8.06 18.51 6.74
N HIS A 76 7.04 17.64 6.82
CA HIS A 76 6.81 16.82 8.01
C HIS A 76 7.97 15.85 8.29
N LEU A 77 8.55 15.23 7.24
CA LEU A 77 9.77 14.43 7.42
C LEU A 77 10.94 15.25 7.96
N HIS A 78 11.11 16.49 7.48
CA HIS A 78 12.16 17.39 7.97
C HIS A 78 11.97 17.70 9.46
N ASP A 79 10.74 17.95 9.89
CA ASP A 79 10.42 18.17 11.30
C ASP A 79 10.70 16.93 12.15
N ILE A 80 10.26 15.74 11.72
CA ILE A 80 10.56 14.46 12.40
C ILE A 80 12.08 14.26 12.50
N ALA A 81 12.80 14.44 11.40
CA ALA A 81 14.24 14.24 11.33
C ALA A 81 14.99 15.18 12.27
N ASN A 82 14.59 16.45 12.38
CA ASN A 82 15.28 17.42 13.23
C ASN A 82 14.85 17.34 14.71
N GLN A 83 13.56 17.16 14.96
CA GLN A 83 12.99 17.31 16.30
C GLN A 83 12.92 16.00 17.08
N GLN A 84 12.82 14.86 16.38
CA GLN A 84 12.63 13.55 17.02
C GLN A 84 13.85 12.64 16.85
N MET A 85 14.48 12.63 15.67
CA MET A 85 15.54 11.66 15.34
C MET A 85 16.96 12.25 15.34
N GLY A 86 17.11 13.56 15.13
CA GLY A 86 18.40 14.22 14.87
C GLY A 86 19.07 13.85 13.54
N ARG A 87 18.40 13.07 12.68
CA ARG A 87 18.87 12.61 11.35
C ARG A 87 17.71 12.12 10.51
N LEU A 88 17.94 11.94 9.21
CA LEU A 88 17.02 11.19 8.35
C LEU A 88 16.95 9.70 8.77
N PRO A 89 15.82 9.03 8.51
CA PRO A 89 15.69 7.59 8.76
C PRO A 89 16.66 6.81 7.87
N GLN A 90 17.35 5.82 8.45
CA GLN A 90 18.40 5.04 7.80
C GLN A 90 17.97 3.59 7.57
N SER A 91 17.14 3.03 8.46
CA SER A 91 16.64 1.66 8.32
C SER A 91 15.25 1.63 7.65
N GLY A 92 14.90 0.49 7.05
CA GLY A 92 13.57 0.30 6.48
C GLY A 92 12.44 0.43 7.52
N GLU A 93 12.70 0.08 8.78
CA GLU A 93 11.75 0.20 9.88
C GLU A 93 11.54 1.67 10.27
N GLU A 94 12.62 2.44 10.42
CA GLU A 94 12.54 3.89 10.69
C GLU A 94 11.79 4.62 9.57
N GLN A 95 12.06 4.23 8.32
CA GLN A 95 11.37 4.78 7.16
C GLN A 95 9.88 4.45 7.17
N PHE A 96 9.51 3.24 7.60
CA PHE A 96 8.11 2.83 7.76
C PHE A 96 7.43 3.63 8.87
N GLY A 97 8.05 3.71 10.06
CA GLY A 97 7.51 4.46 11.20
C GLY A 97 7.29 5.94 10.90
N CYS A 98 8.27 6.62 10.29
CA CYS A 98 8.11 8.00 9.83
C CYS A 98 6.99 8.11 8.78
N GLY A 99 6.92 7.14 7.85
CA GLY A 99 5.87 7.07 6.85
C GLY A 99 4.48 6.97 7.46
N VAL A 100 4.29 6.14 8.48
CA VAL A 100 3.02 6.01 9.22
C VAL A 100 2.60 7.36 9.80
N GLN A 101 3.49 8.06 10.54
CA GLN A 101 3.17 9.37 11.12
C GLN A 101 2.76 10.41 10.04
N ILE A 102 3.49 10.42 8.92
CA ILE A 102 3.17 11.33 7.79
C ILE A 102 1.81 10.99 7.16
N ASN A 103 1.45 9.71 7.12
CA ASN A 103 0.21 9.21 6.53
C ASN A 103 -1.00 9.26 7.47
N GLU A 104 -0.80 9.49 8.77
CA GLU A 104 -1.86 9.80 9.74
C GLU A 104 -2.30 11.27 9.67
N THR A 105 -1.55 12.13 8.96
CA THR A 105 -1.89 13.54 8.80
C THR A 105 -3.08 13.71 7.85
N LEU A 106 -4.12 14.44 8.30
CA LEU A 106 -5.31 14.73 7.51
C LEU A 106 -4.97 15.45 6.20
N ARG A 107 -5.58 15.00 5.10
CA ARG A 107 -5.46 15.61 3.76
C ARG A 107 -6.82 15.85 3.14
N LYS A 108 -6.86 16.74 2.15
CA LYS A 108 -8.05 17.02 1.34
C LYS A 108 -7.63 17.27 -0.09
N CYS A 109 -8.25 16.58 -1.05
CA CYS A 109 -8.08 16.88 -2.46
C CYS A 109 -9.23 17.74 -2.99
N LYS A 110 -9.00 18.38 -4.14
CA LYS A 110 -10.07 19.07 -4.87
C LYS A 110 -11.13 18.04 -5.27
N GLY A 111 -12.36 18.21 -4.79
CA GLY A 111 -13.48 17.32 -5.04
C GLY A 111 -13.81 16.36 -3.90
N ASP A 112 -12.94 16.23 -2.89
CA ASP A 112 -13.31 15.53 -1.66
C ASP A 112 -14.30 16.38 -0.85
N LYS A 113 -15.37 15.73 -0.36
CA LYS A 113 -16.35 16.36 0.54
C LYS A 113 -15.68 16.77 1.86
N ASP A 114 -14.96 15.83 2.46
CA ASP A 114 -14.33 15.95 3.78
C ASP A 114 -12.83 15.66 3.73
N TYR A 115 -12.13 15.97 4.83
CA TYR A 115 -10.75 15.53 5.01
C TYR A 115 -10.69 14.01 5.17
N PHE A 116 -9.56 13.41 4.81
CA PHE A 116 -9.32 11.99 4.96
C PHE A 116 -7.90 11.72 5.48
N VAL A 117 -7.71 10.56 6.07
CA VAL A 117 -6.41 10.06 6.50
C VAL A 117 -5.84 9.17 5.38
N PRO A 118 -4.68 9.50 4.79
CA PRO A 118 -4.06 8.67 3.76
C PRO A 118 -3.83 7.22 4.16
N LEU A 119 -3.40 6.98 5.40
CA LEU A 119 -3.18 5.65 5.96
C LEU A 119 -4.45 4.79 5.88
N ASP A 120 -5.56 5.30 6.40
CA ASP A 120 -6.85 4.60 6.39
C ASP A 120 -7.35 4.35 4.97
N ARG A 121 -7.30 5.37 4.11
CA ARG A 121 -7.76 5.24 2.72
C ARG A 121 -6.95 4.21 1.93
N PHE A 122 -5.64 4.12 2.18
CA PHE A 122 -4.78 3.11 1.57
C PHE A 122 -5.06 1.72 2.13
N ARG A 123 -5.19 1.60 3.45
CA ARG A 123 -5.57 0.35 4.13
C ARG A 123 -6.90 -0.20 3.62
N ASP A 124 -7.93 0.62 3.58
CA ASP A 124 -9.28 0.24 3.16
C ASP A 124 -9.32 -0.24 1.71
N PHE A 125 -8.50 0.36 0.84
CA PHE A 125 -8.34 -0.10 -0.54
C PHE A 125 -7.84 -1.56 -0.59
N TRP A 126 -6.78 -1.88 0.16
CA TRP A 126 -6.21 -3.23 0.19
C TRP A 126 -7.14 -4.26 0.82
N LEU A 127 -7.79 -3.90 1.94
CA LEU A 127 -8.80 -4.75 2.56
C LEU A 127 -10.01 -4.98 1.63
N GLY A 128 -10.43 -3.95 0.89
CA GLY A 128 -11.48 -4.04 -0.11
C GLY A 128 -11.11 -4.98 -1.26
N MET A 129 -9.87 -4.91 -1.76
CA MET A 129 -9.36 -5.84 -2.78
C MET A 129 -9.36 -7.29 -2.31
N LEU A 130 -8.90 -7.53 -1.08
CA LEU A 130 -8.87 -8.86 -0.49
C LEU A 130 -10.29 -9.46 -0.39
N LYS A 131 -11.24 -8.70 0.16
CA LYS A 131 -12.66 -9.10 0.25
C LYS A 131 -13.27 -9.39 -1.12
N PHE A 132 -12.97 -8.56 -2.13
CA PHE A 132 -13.45 -8.76 -3.49
C PHE A 132 -12.92 -10.08 -4.07
N GLN A 133 -11.61 -10.35 -3.93
CA GLN A 133 -11.01 -11.60 -4.43
C GLN A 133 -11.60 -12.84 -3.75
N GLN A 134 -11.77 -12.81 -2.42
CA GLN A 134 -12.40 -13.90 -1.67
C GLN A 134 -13.83 -14.18 -2.14
N THR A 135 -14.60 -13.12 -2.39
CA THR A 135 -15.97 -13.23 -2.94
C THR A 135 -15.97 -13.90 -4.32
N GLN A 136 -15.03 -13.52 -5.20
CA GLN A 136 -14.89 -14.14 -6.53
C GLN A 136 -14.50 -15.62 -6.44
N GLN A 137 -13.60 -15.99 -5.53
CA GLN A 137 -13.21 -17.38 -5.32
C GLN A 137 -14.39 -18.22 -4.80
N ALA A 138 -15.18 -17.70 -3.86
CA ALA A 138 -16.37 -18.36 -3.36
C ALA A 138 -17.42 -18.58 -4.46
N GLN A 139 -17.61 -17.59 -5.35
CA GLN A 139 -18.50 -17.72 -6.51
C GLN A 139 -18.00 -18.75 -7.53
N LYS A 140 -16.69 -18.83 -7.79
CA LYS A 140 -16.10 -19.84 -8.67
C LYS A 140 -16.28 -21.26 -8.12
N LYS A 141 -16.06 -21.47 -6.81
CA LYS A 141 -16.27 -22.78 -6.16
C LYS A 141 -17.72 -23.26 -6.27
N LYS A 142 -18.70 -22.37 -6.13
CA LYS A 142 -20.14 -22.69 -6.30
C LYS A 142 -20.55 -23.04 -7.73
N ARG A 143 -19.75 -22.67 -8.75
CA ARG A 143 -20.05 -22.90 -10.18
C ARG A 143 -19.45 -24.19 -10.74
N VAL A 144 -18.60 -24.90 -10.00
CA VAL A 144 -18.14 -26.24 -10.38
C VAL A 144 -19.24 -27.24 -9.96
N PRO A 145 -19.96 -27.88 -10.89
CA PRO A 145 -21.00 -28.85 -10.53
C PRO A 145 -20.36 -30.12 -9.97
N ASP A 146 -20.98 -30.74 -8.96
CA ASP A 146 -20.63 -32.03 -8.35
C ASP A 146 -20.71 -33.25 -9.32
N ASN A 147 -20.69 -33.03 -10.64
CA ASN A 147 -20.85 -34.09 -11.63
C ASN A 147 -19.54 -34.82 -11.97
N VAL A 148 -18.70 -35.10 -10.98
CA VAL A 148 -17.70 -36.17 -11.13
C VAL A 148 -18.39 -37.47 -10.73
N LEU A 149 -19.13 -38.06 -11.68
CA LEU A 149 -19.66 -39.41 -11.52
C LEU A 149 -18.48 -40.37 -11.30
N PRO A 150 -18.50 -41.24 -10.27
CA PRO A 150 -17.51 -42.30 -10.15
C PRO A 150 -17.78 -43.29 -11.27
N PHE A 151 -16.86 -43.40 -12.22
CA PHE A 151 -16.84 -44.52 -13.18
C PHE A 151 -16.68 -45.82 -12.38
N ARG A 152 -17.78 -46.49 -12.03
CA ARG A 152 -17.76 -47.89 -11.64
C ARG A 152 -17.37 -48.68 -12.89
N ARG A 153 -16.16 -49.25 -12.88
CA ARG A 153 -15.78 -50.31 -13.82
C ARG A 153 -16.42 -51.61 -13.33
N HIS A 154 -17.19 -52.24 -14.22
CA HIS A 154 -17.75 -53.58 -14.07
C HIS A 154 -16.63 -54.64 -14.08
#